data_AF-A0A4P9UWE2-F1
#
_entry.id   AF-A0A4P9UWE2-F1
#
_cell.length_a   1.000
_cell.length_b   1.000
_cell.length_c   1.000
_cell.angle_alpha   90.00
_cell.angle_beta   90.00
_cell.angle_gamma   90.00
#
_symmetry.space_group_name_H-M   'P 1'
#
loop_
_entity.id
_entity.type
_entity.pdbx_description
1 polymer ?
#
loop_
_entity_poly.entity_id
_entity_poly.type
_entity_poly.pdbx_seq_one_letter_code
_entity_poly.pdbx_strand_id
1 'polypeptide(L)'
;MSACTTPVKDGTFRIMYQSGMDPVFAIPSVRERMIYLAQQEWSLFGRPIADYNGGEPELIFTVDNEAAHETQAPYFSRVILYWYNATHLPLLNHEGEVRPWSAAFIVWLARSAGVSEQDLPSTVLHWDYIQHSLSAGKNARFIARDAHFFSPKPGDLLCAPRSEVFTQQVQSFKQLRRGPYHCDLVVAKNYDALEVIGGNVLDAVSMTRVELDGKGIVKPTQERPWLIVLEQREGNKDER
;
A
#
# COMPACT_ATOMS: atom_id res chain seq x y z
N MET A 1 19.60 33.24 -10.91
CA MET A 1 20.36 32.07 -11.41
C MET A 1 21.78 32.14 -10.88
N SER A 2 22.11 31.34 -9.87
CA SER A 2 23.42 30.69 -9.70
C SER A 2 23.30 29.75 -8.50
N ALA A 3 23.10 28.46 -8.76
CA ALA A 3 23.19 27.43 -7.73
C ALA A 3 24.65 26.95 -7.73
N CYS A 4 25.42 27.33 -6.69
CA CYS A 4 26.77 26.84 -6.53
C CYS A 4 26.73 25.46 -5.87
N THR A 5 27.07 24.41 -6.62
CA THR A 5 27.40 23.08 -6.12
C THR A 5 28.80 23.14 -5.49
N THR A 6 28.89 22.94 -4.18
CA THR A 6 30.17 22.62 -3.54
C THR A 6 30.32 21.09 -3.45
N PRO A 7 31.47 20.53 -3.90
CA PRO A 7 31.69 19.10 -3.84
C PRO A 7 31.88 18.65 -2.38
N VAL A 8 31.10 17.65 -1.95
CA VAL A 8 31.44 16.86 -0.76
C VAL A 8 32.62 15.96 -1.15
N LYS A 9 33.57 15.76 -0.22
CA LYS A 9 34.87 15.06 -0.41
C LYS A 9 34.79 13.61 -0.95
N ASP A 10 33.61 13.08 -1.24
CA ASP A 10 33.37 11.69 -1.64
C ASP A 10 32.56 11.56 -2.95
N GLY A 11 32.51 12.62 -3.77
CA GLY A 11 31.88 12.58 -5.11
C GLY A 11 30.34 12.50 -5.12
N THR A 12 29.70 12.54 -3.95
CA THR A 12 28.25 12.59 -3.82
C THR A 12 27.75 14.04 -3.88
N PHE A 13 26.89 14.32 -4.86
CA PHE A 13 26.15 15.58 -4.93
C PHE A 13 24.98 15.52 -3.96
N ARG A 14 25.07 16.22 -2.84
CA ARG A 14 23.90 16.54 -2.01
C ARG A 14 23.30 17.85 -2.52
N ILE A 15 22.00 17.84 -2.85
CA ILE A 15 21.25 19.09 -2.94
C ILE A 15 21.24 19.67 -1.53
N MET A 16 22.09 20.67 -1.29
CA MET A 16 21.99 21.45 -0.07
C MET A 16 20.75 22.32 -0.18
N TYR A 17 19.68 21.96 0.53
CA TYR A 17 18.56 22.85 0.73
C TYR A 17 19.10 24.07 1.49
N GLN A 18 19.10 25.24 0.86
CA GLN A 18 19.33 26.49 1.59
C GLN A 18 18.16 26.63 2.57
N SER A 19 18.41 26.39 3.86
CA SER A 19 17.40 26.62 4.90
C SER A 19 16.93 28.07 4.81
N GLY A 20 15.62 28.27 4.58
CA GLY A 20 14.99 29.60 4.64
C GLY A 20 14.31 30.09 3.35
N MET A 21 14.27 29.31 2.27
CA MET A 21 13.33 29.56 1.17
C MET A 21 12.25 28.49 1.16
N ASP A 22 11.00 28.88 1.32
CA ASP A 22 9.88 27.97 1.11
C ASP A 22 9.85 27.53 -0.36
N PRO A 23 9.54 26.25 -0.65
CA PRO A 23 9.47 25.79 -2.03
C PRO A 23 8.36 26.53 -2.77
N VAL A 24 8.64 26.95 -4.01
CA VAL A 24 7.71 27.70 -4.87
C VAL A 24 6.45 26.89 -5.22
N PHE A 25 6.48 25.58 -4.96
CA PHE A 25 5.36 24.67 -5.07
C PHE A 25 5.25 23.81 -3.81
N ALA A 26 4.03 23.41 -3.46
CA ALA A 26 3.80 22.51 -2.34
C ALA A 26 4.47 21.15 -2.61
N ILE A 27 5.39 20.74 -1.74
CA ILE A 27 5.97 19.40 -1.78
C ILE A 27 4.96 18.44 -1.15
N PRO A 28 4.42 17.46 -1.90
CA PRO A 28 3.45 16.51 -1.36
C PRO A 28 4.03 15.77 -0.17
N SER A 29 3.23 15.52 0.86
CA SER A 29 3.54 14.67 2.00
C SER A 29 3.84 13.22 1.56
N VAL A 30 4.44 12.43 2.46
CA VAL A 30 4.64 10.98 2.23
C VAL A 30 3.30 10.29 1.92
N ARG A 31 2.24 10.68 2.64
CA ARG A 31 0.86 10.21 2.42
C ARG A 31 0.39 10.47 0.99
N GLU A 32 0.44 11.73 0.55
CA GLU A 32 -0.01 12.12 -0.79
C GLU A 32 0.81 11.42 -1.87
N ARG A 33 2.13 11.28 -1.70
CA ARG A 33 2.98 10.55 -2.64
C ARG A 33 2.58 9.08 -2.77
N MET A 34 2.30 8.39 -1.67
CA MET A 34 1.82 6.99 -1.72
C MET A 34 0.51 6.88 -2.50
N ILE A 35 -0.45 7.79 -2.25
CA ILE A 35 -1.74 7.81 -2.95
C ILE A 35 -1.55 8.07 -4.45
N TYR A 36 -0.74 9.07 -4.83
CA TYR A 36 -0.49 9.39 -6.24
C TYR A 36 0.19 8.24 -6.98
N LEU A 37 1.17 7.58 -6.35
CA LEU A 37 1.83 6.42 -6.94
C LEU A 37 0.84 5.26 -7.15
N ALA A 38 -0.03 4.98 -6.18
CA ALA A 38 -1.03 3.92 -6.33
C ALA A 38 -2.04 4.24 -7.45
N GLN A 39 -2.51 5.49 -7.54
CA GLN A 39 -3.40 5.93 -8.62
C GLN A 39 -2.74 5.91 -10.00
N GLN A 40 -1.44 6.22 -10.06
CA GLN A 40 -0.65 6.11 -11.28
C GLN A 40 -0.57 4.66 -11.76
N GLU A 41 -0.22 3.71 -10.88
CA GLU A 41 -0.14 2.30 -11.26
C GLU A 41 -1.49 1.71 -11.60
N TRP A 42 -2.54 2.06 -10.86
CA TRP A 42 -3.91 1.68 -11.22
C TRP A 42 -4.31 2.22 -12.59
N SER A 43 -3.94 3.46 -12.92
CA SER A 43 -4.17 4.01 -14.26
C SER A 43 -3.36 3.30 -15.34
N LEU A 44 -2.12 2.92 -15.04
CA LEU A 44 -1.27 2.15 -15.94
C LEU A 44 -1.89 0.78 -16.26
N PHE A 45 -2.50 0.13 -15.27
CA PHE A 45 -3.23 -1.14 -15.44
C PHE A 45 -4.63 -0.96 -16.06
N GLY A 46 -4.96 0.19 -16.65
CA GLY A 46 -6.25 0.38 -17.33
C GLY A 46 -7.43 0.61 -16.38
N ARG A 47 -7.16 1.06 -15.14
CA ARG A 47 -8.17 1.44 -14.14
C ARG A 47 -9.20 0.35 -13.78
N PRO A 48 -8.81 -0.91 -13.55
CA PRO A 48 -9.77 -1.96 -13.25
C PRO A 48 -10.39 -1.76 -11.88
N ILE A 49 -11.68 -2.04 -11.78
CA ILE A 49 -12.41 -2.13 -10.52
C ILE A 49 -12.61 -3.61 -10.20
N ALA A 50 -12.13 -4.06 -9.04
CA ALA A 50 -12.41 -5.39 -8.53
C ALA A 50 -13.81 -5.39 -7.91
N ASP A 51 -14.71 -6.15 -8.51
CA ASP A 51 -16.05 -6.37 -7.99
C ASP A 51 -16.12 -7.71 -7.26
N TYR A 52 -16.65 -7.66 -6.04
CA TYR A 52 -16.87 -8.80 -5.17
C TYR A 52 -18.36 -9.05 -4.90
N ASN A 53 -19.26 -8.25 -5.50
CA ASN A 53 -20.69 -8.35 -5.26
C ASN A 53 -21.37 -9.43 -6.13
N GLY A 54 -20.73 -9.86 -7.21
CA GLY A 54 -21.27 -10.71 -8.28
C GLY A 54 -21.07 -12.22 -8.15
N GLY A 55 -20.87 -12.76 -6.93
CA GLY A 55 -20.54 -14.17 -6.73
C GLY A 55 -19.04 -14.41 -6.91
N GLU A 56 -18.60 -14.75 -8.12
CA GLU A 56 -17.16 -14.88 -8.41
C GLU A 56 -16.52 -13.50 -8.59
N PRO A 57 -15.40 -13.20 -7.91
CA PRO A 57 -14.73 -11.91 -8.05
C PRO A 57 -14.24 -11.66 -9.48
N GLU A 58 -14.52 -10.48 -10.03
CA GLU A 58 -14.12 -10.10 -11.39
C GLU A 58 -13.53 -8.68 -11.47
N LEU A 59 -12.80 -8.42 -12.56
CA LEU A 59 -12.31 -7.08 -12.88
C LEU A 59 -13.21 -6.43 -13.93
N ILE A 60 -13.76 -5.27 -13.58
CA ILE A 60 -14.55 -4.42 -14.47
C ILE A 60 -13.64 -3.33 -15.04
N PHE A 61 -13.57 -3.24 -16.37
CA PHE A 61 -12.86 -2.19 -17.10
C PHE A 61 -13.87 -1.22 -17.71
N THR A 62 -13.59 0.08 -17.70
CA THR A 62 -14.39 1.06 -18.45
C THR A 62 -14.22 0.84 -19.95
N VAL A 63 -15.26 1.13 -20.74
CA VAL A 63 -15.51 0.69 -22.14
C VAL A 63 -14.36 0.91 -23.15
N ASP A 64 -13.34 1.71 -22.82
CA ASP A 64 -12.22 2.03 -23.71
C ASP A 64 -10.87 1.42 -23.29
N ASN A 65 -10.80 0.63 -22.20
CA ASN A 65 -9.54 0.06 -21.70
C ASN A 65 -9.42 -1.43 -22.01
N GLU A 66 -8.26 -1.85 -22.53
CA GLU A 66 -7.92 -3.27 -22.66
C GLU A 66 -7.74 -3.92 -21.28
N ALA A 67 -8.11 -5.19 -21.16
CA ALA A 67 -7.97 -5.95 -19.92
C ALA A 67 -6.48 -6.07 -19.55
N ALA A 68 -6.03 -5.39 -18.51
CA ALA A 68 -4.68 -5.51 -18.01
C ALA A 68 -4.54 -6.74 -17.10
N HIS A 69 -3.46 -7.50 -17.29
CA HIS A 69 -3.15 -8.69 -16.51
C HIS A 69 -1.64 -8.81 -16.33
N GLU A 70 -1.18 -9.17 -15.14
CA GLU A 70 0.25 -9.21 -14.78
C GLU A 70 1.14 -10.02 -15.72
N THR A 71 0.58 -10.99 -16.46
CA THR A 71 1.34 -11.86 -17.39
C THR A 71 1.62 -11.20 -18.73
N GLN A 72 0.98 -10.08 -19.05
CA GLN A 72 1.29 -9.35 -20.28
C GLN A 72 2.61 -8.59 -20.09
N ALA A 73 3.44 -8.59 -21.11
CA ALA A 73 4.82 -8.08 -21.07
C ALA A 73 5.00 -6.70 -20.39
N PRO A 74 4.18 -5.66 -20.68
CA PRO A 74 4.35 -4.35 -20.03
C PRO A 74 4.09 -4.41 -18.53
N TYR A 75 3.09 -5.18 -18.08
CA TYR A 75 2.71 -5.29 -16.65
C TYR A 75 3.65 -6.20 -15.88
N PHE A 76 4.11 -7.29 -16.49
CA PHE A 76 5.09 -8.19 -15.87
C PHE A 76 6.38 -7.45 -15.52
N SER A 77 6.83 -6.55 -16.41
CA SER A 77 7.99 -5.70 -16.17
C SER A 77 7.79 -4.75 -14.98
N ARG A 78 6.56 -4.26 -14.76
CA ARG A 78 6.20 -3.47 -13.56
C ARG A 78 6.25 -4.32 -12.29
N VAL A 79 5.71 -5.54 -12.33
CA VAL A 79 5.73 -6.46 -11.19
C VAL A 79 7.17 -6.78 -10.75
N ILE A 80 8.05 -7.03 -11.72
CA ILE A 80 9.49 -7.22 -11.46
C ILE A 80 10.09 -5.98 -10.78
N LEU A 81 9.73 -4.77 -11.23
CA LEU A 81 10.21 -3.53 -10.63
C LEU A 81 9.74 -3.35 -9.18
N TYR A 82 8.49 -3.71 -8.86
CA TYR A 82 7.99 -3.69 -7.49
C TYR A 82 8.80 -4.65 -6.60
N TRP A 83 9.03 -5.86 -7.11
CA TRP A 83 9.76 -6.90 -6.39
C TRP A 83 11.17 -6.48 -6.02
N TYR A 84 11.97 -6.03 -6.99
CA TYR A 84 13.37 -5.65 -6.76
C TYR A 84 13.54 -4.42 -5.87
N ASN A 85 12.51 -3.57 -5.76
CA ASN A 85 12.52 -2.44 -4.84
C ASN A 85 12.18 -2.89 -3.40
N ALA A 86 11.32 -3.89 -3.27
CA ALA A 86 10.90 -4.43 -1.98
C ALA A 86 11.87 -5.44 -1.39
N THR A 87 12.66 -6.13 -2.23
CA THR A 87 13.62 -7.14 -1.76
C THR A 87 14.70 -7.44 -2.80
N HIS A 88 15.83 -7.97 -2.32
CA HIS A 88 16.86 -8.57 -3.16
C HIS A 88 16.73 -10.10 -3.27
N LEU A 89 15.67 -10.68 -2.69
CA LEU A 89 15.42 -12.11 -2.81
C LEU A 89 15.20 -12.49 -4.29
N PRO A 90 15.78 -13.61 -4.75
CA PRO A 90 15.50 -14.18 -6.06
C PRO A 90 13.99 -14.30 -6.34
N LEU A 91 13.61 -14.09 -7.60
CA LEU A 91 12.21 -14.11 -8.04
C LEU A 91 11.56 -15.50 -7.93
N LEU A 92 12.35 -16.57 -7.94
CA LEU A 92 11.91 -17.97 -7.93
C LEU A 92 12.50 -18.69 -6.71
N ASN A 93 11.78 -19.68 -6.16
CA ASN A 93 12.19 -20.55 -5.06
C ASN A 93 12.29 -19.88 -3.67
N HIS A 94 11.43 -18.91 -3.36
CA HIS A 94 11.34 -18.27 -2.02
C HIS A 94 9.89 -18.18 -1.53
N GLU A 95 9.65 -18.23 -0.22
CA GLU A 95 8.30 -18.01 0.32
C GLU A 95 7.74 -16.66 -0.15
N GLY A 96 6.56 -16.70 -0.76
CA GLY A 96 5.93 -15.53 -1.37
C GLY A 96 6.48 -15.19 -2.75
N GLU A 97 6.82 -16.21 -3.58
CA GLU A 97 7.22 -16.18 -5.01
C GLU A 97 6.47 -15.11 -5.82
N VAL A 98 6.84 -14.82 -7.09
CA VAL A 98 6.20 -13.76 -7.92
C VAL A 98 4.69 -13.64 -7.71
N ARG A 99 4.00 -14.75 -7.43
CA ARG A 99 2.69 -14.76 -6.77
C ARG A 99 2.79 -15.17 -5.28
N PRO A 100 2.33 -14.35 -4.32
CA PRO A 100 1.69 -13.04 -4.48
C PRO A 100 2.63 -11.83 -4.25
N TRP A 101 2.81 -10.99 -5.28
CA TRP A 101 3.57 -9.72 -5.24
C TRP A 101 2.86 -8.55 -4.53
N SER A 102 1.71 -8.78 -3.90
CA SER A 102 0.89 -7.73 -3.28
C SER A 102 1.62 -6.98 -2.16
N ALA A 103 2.43 -7.67 -1.36
CA ALA A 103 3.24 -7.03 -0.34
C ALA A 103 4.38 -6.20 -0.95
N ALA A 104 5.02 -6.72 -2.01
CA ALA A 104 6.07 -6.00 -2.73
C ALA A 104 5.55 -4.69 -3.35
N PHE A 105 4.30 -4.67 -3.85
CA PHE A 105 3.65 -3.45 -4.32
C PHE A 105 3.50 -2.40 -3.22
N ILE A 106 2.97 -2.78 -2.04
CA ILE A 106 2.83 -1.85 -0.90
C ILE A 106 4.20 -1.33 -0.43
N VAL A 107 5.20 -2.20 -0.37
CA VAL A 107 6.57 -1.79 -0.04
C VAL A 107 7.09 -0.83 -1.10
N TRP A 108 6.95 -1.13 -2.39
CA TRP A 108 7.36 -0.23 -3.48
C TRP A 108 6.71 1.15 -3.37
N LEU A 109 5.41 1.22 -3.05
CA LEU A 109 4.71 2.49 -2.79
C LEU A 109 5.36 3.25 -1.62
N ALA A 110 5.61 2.56 -0.51
CA ALA A 110 6.20 3.15 0.68
C ALA A 110 7.63 3.67 0.41
N ARG A 111 8.49 2.86 -0.20
CA ARG A 111 9.87 3.20 -0.57
C ARG A 111 9.91 4.38 -1.53
N SER A 112 9.11 4.31 -2.60
CA SER A 112 9.03 5.37 -3.63
C SER A 112 8.45 6.68 -3.09
N ALA A 113 7.60 6.61 -2.05
CA ALA A 113 7.10 7.78 -1.34
C ALA A 113 8.05 8.30 -0.24
N GLY A 114 9.15 7.61 0.04
CA GLY A 114 10.14 8.01 1.06
C GLY A 114 9.75 7.66 2.50
N VAL A 115 8.88 6.67 2.73
CA VAL A 115 8.82 5.96 4.02
C VAL A 115 10.21 5.39 4.31
N SER A 116 10.61 5.09 5.54
CA SER A 116 11.92 4.46 5.85
C SER A 116 11.78 2.95 6.14
N GLU A 117 12.86 2.16 6.03
CA GLU A 117 12.85 0.74 6.44
C GLU A 117 12.42 0.55 7.91
N GLN A 118 12.71 1.55 8.74
CA GLN A 118 12.32 1.57 10.15
C GLN A 118 10.81 1.79 10.34
N ASP A 119 10.17 2.55 9.45
CA ASP A 119 8.73 2.83 9.50
C ASP A 119 7.88 1.71 8.88
N LEU A 120 8.38 1.09 7.80
CA LEU A 120 7.75 -0.03 7.13
C LEU A 120 8.83 -0.93 6.52
N PRO A 121 9.02 -2.15 7.05
CA PRO A 121 10.10 -3.04 6.63
C PRO A 121 9.90 -3.55 5.20
N SER A 122 11.00 -3.62 4.44
CA SER A 122 11.04 -4.25 3.14
C SER A 122 10.89 -5.78 3.23
N THR A 123 9.84 -6.29 2.59
CA THR A 123 9.40 -7.69 2.68
C THR A 123 8.46 -8.03 1.53
N VAL A 124 8.32 -9.32 1.25
CA VAL A 124 7.30 -9.88 0.33
C VAL A 124 6.10 -10.47 1.08
N LEU A 125 6.02 -10.27 2.41
CA LEU A 125 4.92 -10.79 3.24
C LEU A 125 4.19 -9.66 3.97
N HIS A 126 2.88 -9.56 3.75
CA HIS A 126 2.02 -8.60 4.45
C HIS A 126 2.13 -8.69 5.98
N TRP A 127 2.28 -9.91 6.50
CA TRP A 127 2.38 -10.13 7.94
C TRP A 127 3.55 -9.38 8.58
N ASP A 128 4.69 -9.25 7.90
CA ASP A 128 5.90 -8.72 8.54
C ASP A 128 5.71 -7.24 8.92
N TYR A 129 5.10 -6.42 8.07
CA TYR A 129 4.80 -5.04 8.41
C TYR A 129 3.51 -4.87 9.26
N ILE A 130 2.58 -5.83 9.25
CA ILE A 130 1.49 -5.89 10.23
C ILE A 130 2.07 -6.12 11.63
N GLN A 131 2.94 -7.12 11.79
CA GLN A 131 3.62 -7.45 13.04
C GLN A 131 4.47 -6.27 13.54
N HIS A 132 5.19 -5.63 12.63
CA HIS A 132 5.94 -4.41 12.93
C HIS A 132 5.01 -3.32 13.50
N SER A 133 3.89 -3.04 12.83
CA SER A 133 2.92 -2.02 13.25
C SER A 133 2.15 -2.36 14.53
N LEU A 134 2.00 -3.65 14.86
CA LEU A 134 1.43 -4.12 16.13
C LEU A 134 2.37 -3.86 17.31
N SER A 135 3.68 -3.92 17.06
CA SER A 135 4.73 -3.72 18.07
C SER A 135 5.22 -2.26 18.14
N ALA A 136 4.65 -1.39 17.31
CA ALA A 136 5.13 -0.05 17.06
C ALA A 136 4.88 0.91 18.25
N GLY A 137 5.86 1.76 18.53
CA GLY A 137 5.77 2.79 19.57
C GLY A 137 4.88 3.97 19.16
N LYS A 138 4.64 4.89 20.10
CA LYS A 138 3.76 6.06 19.88
C LYS A 138 4.18 6.97 18.71
N ASN A 139 5.48 7.02 18.39
CA ASN A 139 6.04 7.88 17.36
C ASN A 139 6.22 7.18 16.01
N ALA A 140 5.82 5.91 15.88
CA ALA A 140 5.94 5.20 14.62
C ALA A 140 5.00 5.79 13.56
N ARG A 141 5.47 5.79 12.31
CA ARG A 141 4.68 6.24 11.17
C ARG A 141 3.47 5.36 10.90
N PHE A 142 3.58 4.06 11.09
CA PHE A 142 2.46 3.12 10.97
C PHE A 142 2.19 2.46 12.31
N ILE A 143 0.91 2.38 12.66
CA ILE A 143 0.46 1.63 13.84
C ILE A 143 -0.80 0.84 13.50
N ALA A 144 -0.93 -0.35 14.08
CA ALA A 144 -2.09 -1.19 13.83
C ALA A 144 -3.30 -0.75 14.69
N ARG A 145 -4.47 -0.67 14.05
CA ARG A 145 -5.78 -0.39 14.65
C ARG A 145 -6.76 -1.51 14.28
N ASP A 146 -7.69 -1.78 15.18
CA ASP A 146 -8.81 -2.68 14.92
C ASP A 146 -9.81 -2.00 13.98
N ALA A 147 -9.99 -2.58 12.79
CA ALA A 147 -10.84 -2.03 11.75
C ALA A 147 -12.32 -1.97 12.14
N HIS A 148 -12.77 -2.73 13.14
CA HIS A 148 -14.15 -2.66 13.65
C HIS A 148 -14.42 -1.41 14.50
N PHE A 149 -13.37 -0.72 14.96
CA PHE A 149 -13.50 0.42 15.86
C PHE A 149 -12.80 1.68 15.34
N PHE A 150 -12.01 1.56 14.28
CA PHE A 150 -11.25 2.66 13.70
C PHE A 150 -11.74 2.97 12.28
N SER A 151 -12.03 4.24 12.04
CA SER A 151 -12.48 4.73 10.74
C SER A 151 -11.27 5.09 9.86
N PRO A 152 -10.95 4.31 8.81
CA PRO A 152 -9.75 4.53 8.01
C PRO A 152 -9.78 5.87 7.27
N LYS A 153 -8.62 6.38 6.90
CA LYS A 153 -8.43 7.61 6.12
C LYS A 153 -7.55 7.34 4.89
N PRO A 154 -7.63 8.18 3.85
CA PRO A 154 -6.67 8.11 2.75
C PRO A 154 -5.23 8.14 3.27
N GLY A 155 -4.41 7.20 2.78
CA GLY A 155 -3.03 6.95 3.25
C GLY A 155 -2.87 5.75 4.18
N ASP A 156 -3.95 5.30 4.83
CA ASP A 156 -3.92 4.10 5.67
C ASP A 156 -3.85 2.84 4.80
N LEU A 157 -3.30 1.75 5.36
CA LEU A 157 -3.39 0.43 4.74
C LEU A 157 -4.52 -0.36 5.38
N LEU A 158 -5.45 -0.87 4.57
CA LEU A 158 -6.55 -1.72 5.03
C LEU A 158 -6.21 -3.18 4.75
N CYS A 159 -6.15 -4.01 5.78
CA CYS A 159 -5.72 -5.40 5.64
C CYS A 159 -6.78 -6.41 6.11
N ALA A 160 -6.78 -7.56 5.45
CA ALA A 160 -7.62 -8.70 5.79
C ALA A 160 -6.82 -10.02 5.72
N PRO A 161 -7.12 -11.01 6.58
CA PRO A 161 -6.71 -12.38 6.33
C PRO A 161 -7.28 -12.84 4.98
N ARG A 162 -6.54 -13.70 4.30
CA ARG A 162 -6.92 -14.29 3.01
C ARG A 162 -6.84 -15.81 3.10
N SER A 163 -7.52 -16.52 2.21
CA SER A 163 -7.76 -17.97 2.20
C SER A 163 -8.84 -18.40 3.18
N GLU A 164 -9.69 -19.33 2.75
CA GLU A 164 -10.82 -19.81 3.55
C GLU A 164 -10.39 -20.33 4.92
N VAL A 165 -9.39 -21.21 4.95
CA VAL A 165 -8.87 -21.85 6.17
C VAL A 165 -8.32 -20.80 7.15
N PHE A 166 -7.55 -19.83 6.65
CA PHE A 166 -6.94 -18.84 7.53
C PHE A 166 -7.93 -17.77 7.99
N THR A 167 -8.88 -17.37 7.13
CA THR A 167 -9.97 -16.48 7.53
C THR A 167 -10.77 -17.11 8.66
N GLN A 168 -11.14 -18.40 8.59
CA GLN A 168 -11.82 -19.10 9.69
C GLN A 168 -11.04 -19.11 11.01
N GLN A 169 -9.71 -19.09 10.92
CA GLN A 169 -8.82 -19.13 12.08
C GLN A 169 -8.59 -17.77 12.74
N VAL A 170 -8.68 -16.68 11.96
CA VAL A 170 -8.41 -15.31 12.41
C VAL A 170 -9.66 -14.48 12.17
N GLN A 171 -10.50 -14.39 13.19
CA GLN A 171 -11.82 -13.75 13.13
C GLN A 171 -11.84 -12.37 13.78
N SER A 172 -10.76 -11.96 14.45
CA SER A 172 -10.67 -10.68 15.14
C SER A 172 -9.24 -10.17 15.25
N PHE A 173 -9.10 -8.86 15.50
CA PHE A 173 -7.81 -8.20 15.69
C PHE A 173 -6.97 -8.81 16.84
N LYS A 174 -7.61 -9.41 17.85
CA LYS A 174 -6.91 -10.05 18.97
C LYS A 174 -6.31 -11.43 18.62
N GLN A 175 -6.74 -12.02 17.52
CA GLN A 175 -6.31 -13.35 17.06
C GLN A 175 -5.25 -13.29 15.97
N LEU A 176 -4.79 -12.09 15.61
CA LEU A 176 -3.79 -11.89 14.57
C LEU A 176 -2.53 -12.71 14.87
N ARG A 177 -2.07 -13.42 13.84
CA ARG A 177 -0.91 -14.30 13.86
C ARG A 177 -0.30 -14.40 12.47
N ARG A 178 0.94 -14.88 12.37
CA ARG A 178 1.61 -15.11 11.07
C ARG A 178 0.75 -15.97 10.16
N GLY A 179 0.60 -15.53 8.91
CA GLY A 179 -0.17 -16.23 7.89
C GLY A 179 -0.50 -15.35 6.69
N PRO A 180 -1.37 -15.83 5.79
CA PRO A 180 -1.75 -15.12 4.57
C PRO A 180 -2.66 -13.92 4.87
N TYR A 181 -2.12 -12.72 4.68
CA TYR A 181 -2.88 -11.47 4.66
C TYR A 181 -2.76 -10.81 3.31
N HIS A 182 -3.63 -9.85 3.08
CA HIS A 182 -3.55 -8.90 1.99
C HIS A 182 -3.87 -7.51 2.52
N CYS A 183 -3.21 -6.49 1.97
CA CYS A 183 -3.41 -5.11 2.35
C CYS A 183 -3.51 -4.24 1.11
N ASP A 184 -4.46 -3.31 1.14
CA ASP A 184 -4.69 -2.32 0.09
C ASP A 184 -4.47 -0.91 0.67
N LEU A 185 -4.01 0.03 -0.15
CA LEU A 185 -3.87 1.43 0.24
C LEU A 185 -5.21 2.15 0.09
N VAL A 186 -5.70 2.78 1.15
CA VAL A 186 -6.86 3.68 1.07
C VAL A 186 -6.45 4.92 0.29
N VAL A 187 -7.08 5.17 -0.86
CA VAL A 187 -6.76 6.32 -1.74
C VAL A 187 -7.83 7.41 -1.70
N ALA A 188 -9.08 7.06 -1.41
CA ALA A 188 -10.16 8.01 -1.21
C ALA A 188 -11.15 7.52 -0.16
N LYS A 189 -11.89 8.47 0.41
CA LYS A 189 -12.96 8.22 1.36
C LYS A 189 -14.15 9.12 1.06
N ASN A 190 -15.27 8.47 0.78
CA ASN A 190 -16.58 9.09 0.64
C ASN A 190 -17.39 8.83 1.93
N TYR A 191 -18.63 9.31 1.97
CA TYR A 191 -19.51 9.13 3.13
C TYR A 191 -19.84 7.66 3.42
N ASP A 192 -20.05 6.87 2.37
CA ASP A 192 -20.57 5.50 2.42
C ASP A 192 -19.54 4.43 2.01
N ALA A 193 -18.36 4.84 1.54
CA ALA A 193 -17.35 3.92 1.04
C ALA A 193 -15.93 4.48 1.09
N LEU A 194 -14.95 3.57 1.13
CA LEU A 194 -13.55 3.82 0.78
C LEU A 194 -13.29 3.34 -0.64
N GLU A 195 -12.33 3.99 -1.30
CA GLU A 195 -11.65 3.43 -2.46
C GLU A 195 -10.27 2.98 -1.99
N VAL A 196 -9.97 1.71 -2.21
CA VAL A 196 -8.66 1.12 -1.87
C VAL A 196 -8.00 0.56 -3.11
N ILE A 197 -6.68 0.74 -3.25
CA ILE A 197 -5.90 0.21 -4.37
C ILE A 197 -4.91 -0.82 -3.83
N GLY A 198 -4.99 -2.03 -4.40
CA GLY A 198 -4.13 -3.16 -4.07
C GLY A 198 -3.36 -3.66 -5.28
N GLY A 199 -2.16 -4.19 -5.04
CA GLY A 199 -1.42 -4.97 -6.03
C GLY A 199 -1.81 -6.45 -5.95
N ASN A 200 -1.75 -7.16 -7.06
CA ASN A 200 -2.15 -8.56 -7.18
C ASN A 200 -3.60 -8.83 -6.69
N VAL A 201 -4.49 -7.86 -6.96
CA VAL A 201 -5.93 -7.99 -6.76
C VAL A 201 -6.50 -8.48 -8.08
N LEU A 202 -6.83 -9.79 -8.12
CA LEU A 202 -7.19 -10.50 -9.34
C LEU A 202 -6.11 -10.34 -10.44
N ASP A 203 -4.85 -10.54 -10.06
CA ASP A 203 -3.68 -10.52 -10.95
C ASP A 203 -3.41 -9.16 -11.65
N ALA A 204 -3.86 -8.05 -11.03
CA ALA A 204 -3.64 -6.67 -11.47
C ALA A 204 -3.43 -5.68 -10.31
N VAL A 205 -3.07 -4.43 -10.64
CA VAL A 205 -3.24 -3.29 -9.73
C VAL A 205 -4.68 -2.78 -9.90
N SER A 206 -5.52 -3.06 -8.90
CA SER A 206 -6.97 -2.85 -9.01
C SER A 206 -7.50 -2.03 -7.85
N MET A 207 -8.57 -1.27 -8.12
CA MET A 207 -9.31 -0.56 -7.09
C MET A 207 -10.46 -1.41 -6.60
N THR A 208 -10.68 -1.44 -5.29
CA THR A 208 -11.87 -2.04 -4.66
C THR A 208 -12.66 -0.95 -3.95
N ARG A 209 -13.98 -0.94 -4.11
CA ARG A 209 -14.87 -0.10 -3.29
C ARG A 209 -15.22 -0.87 -2.02
N VAL A 210 -14.86 -0.32 -0.86
CA VAL A 210 -15.14 -0.93 0.45
C VAL A 210 -16.25 -0.15 1.14
N GLU A 211 -17.38 -0.79 1.41
CA GLU A 211 -18.49 -0.11 2.10
C GLU A 211 -18.13 0.32 3.52
N LEU A 212 -18.68 1.46 3.92
CA LEU A 212 -18.66 1.98 5.28
C LEU A 212 -20.05 1.91 5.92
N ASP A 213 -20.09 1.79 7.24
CA ASP A 213 -21.28 2.01 8.04
C ASP A 213 -21.52 3.51 8.33
N GLY A 214 -22.61 3.84 9.03
CA GLY A 214 -22.95 5.23 9.38
C GLY A 214 -21.95 5.92 10.32
N LYS A 215 -20.97 5.21 10.86
CA LYS A 215 -19.87 5.74 11.68
C LYS A 215 -18.55 5.83 10.88
N GLY A 216 -18.57 5.48 9.61
CA GLY A 216 -17.38 5.42 8.76
C GLY A 216 -16.48 4.21 9.05
N ILE A 217 -17.01 3.15 9.68
CA ILE A 217 -16.30 1.90 9.94
C ILE A 217 -16.48 0.97 8.75
N VAL A 218 -15.43 0.26 8.34
CA VAL A 218 -15.48 -0.66 7.21
C VAL A 218 -16.43 -1.82 7.49
N LYS A 219 -17.24 -2.18 6.50
CA LYS A 219 -18.08 -3.38 6.56
C LYS A 219 -17.30 -4.59 6.06
N PRO A 220 -17.18 -5.67 6.86
CA PRO A 220 -16.52 -6.90 6.42
C PRO A 220 -17.36 -7.62 5.36
N THR A 221 -16.70 -8.26 4.39
CA THR A 221 -17.30 -9.23 3.46
C THR A 221 -16.72 -10.64 3.72
N GLN A 222 -17.28 -11.66 3.06
CA GLN A 222 -16.78 -13.02 3.17
C GLN A 222 -15.36 -13.15 2.62
N GLU A 223 -15.08 -12.50 1.49
CA GLU A 223 -13.79 -12.50 0.79
C GLU A 223 -12.78 -11.62 1.50
N ARG A 224 -13.27 -10.54 2.12
CA ARG A 224 -12.46 -9.50 2.76
C ARG A 224 -13.08 -9.10 4.12
N PRO A 225 -12.74 -9.82 5.20
CA PRO A 225 -13.28 -9.51 6.52
C PRO A 225 -12.68 -8.24 7.17
N TRP A 226 -11.73 -7.55 6.51
CA TRP A 226 -11.13 -6.28 6.93
C TRP A 226 -10.93 -6.14 8.45
N LEU A 227 -9.85 -6.72 8.98
CA LEU A 227 -9.63 -6.77 10.43
C LEU A 227 -8.68 -5.70 10.94
N ILE A 228 -7.82 -5.15 10.08
CA ILE A 228 -6.70 -4.31 10.47
C ILE A 228 -6.68 -3.04 9.64
N VAL A 229 -6.43 -1.91 10.29
CA VAL A 229 -6.01 -0.67 9.64
C VAL A 229 -4.60 -0.37 10.12
N LEU A 230 -3.64 -0.22 9.21
CA LEU A 230 -2.34 0.38 9.53
C LEU A 230 -2.49 1.88 9.34
N GLU A 231 -2.79 2.58 10.45
CA GLU A 231 -2.97 4.02 10.47
C GLU A 231 -1.62 4.69 10.14
N GLN A 232 -1.58 5.41 9.02
CA GLN A 232 -0.42 6.22 8.65
C GLN A 232 -0.49 7.54 9.40
N ARG A 233 0.43 7.76 10.32
CA ARG A 233 0.57 9.00 11.07
C ARG A 233 1.48 9.98 10.34
N GLU A 234 1.21 11.26 10.52
CA GLU A 234 2.17 12.30 10.13
C GLU A 234 3.40 12.16 11.03
N GLY A 235 4.59 12.04 10.43
CA GLY A 235 5.84 12.11 11.17
C GLY A 235 5.99 13.50 11.81
N ASN A 236 6.78 13.60 12.89
CA ASN A 236 7.08 14.91 13.49
C ASN A 236 7.61 15.87 12.40
N LYS A 237 7.06 17.08 12.36
CA LYS A 237 7.46 18.12 11.40
C LYS A 237 8.93 18.57 11.56
N ASP A 238 9.58 18.15 12.64
CA ASP A 238 10.93 18.57 13.05
C ASP A 238 12.08 17.78 12.38
N GLU A 239 11.78 16.81 11.50
CA GLU A 239 12.80 16.06 10.73
C GLU A 239 12.97 16.56 9.28
N ARG A 240 12.40 17.72 8.93
CA ARG A 240 12.60 18.36 7.62
C ARG A 240 13.73 19.38 7.64
#